data_AF-A0A7S4C374-F1
#
_entry.id   AF-A0A7S4C374-F1
#
_cell.length_a   1.000
_cell.length_b   1.000
_cell.length_c   1.000
_cell.angle_alpha   90.00
_cell.angle_beta   90.00
_cell.angle_gamma   90.00
#
_symmetry.space_group_name_H-M   'P 1'
#
loop_
_entity.id
_entity.type
_entity.pdbx_description
1 polymer ?
#
loop_
_entity_poly.entity_id
_entity_poly.type
_entity_poly.pdbx_seq_one_letter_code
_entity_poly.pdbx_strand_id
1 'polypeptide(L)'
;MGCRRKAQRHGDHPLAMAVANPNVIAKTPSACLRVRKMPISNVKPSQMASKLNFVDFCTARQAILLNRRKGLPRDQWTTDNILATAKFCNIDRRDDAVTTELLAEVQAHVHWVLREKVLLAMALRFSGSRRGGAAQLAALIESGRNERGKGTQTPLQRAFAAEEVKCGHNTYQLSLNRKQVSTVIETAADAVIAYVETNGPFADVLDASDFVAEQMTVGKRPQFSANEAAKDFAYFAPGRLMLPASHHRCRLGPGAKKGLQLVRASEGDDLGIRCCTEDAAVTALWLELRGVPLLAWVETIDVEQALCEFSKYEAYRLNGISASKTFIPAYSTRCK
;
A
#
# COMPACT_ATOMS: atom_id res chain seq x y z
N MET A 1 -4.72 60.35 -46.01
CA MET A 1 -3.51 61.21 -46.07
C MET A 1 -3.08 61.43 -44.62
N GLY A 2 -1.97 60.99 -44.07
CA GLY A 2 -0.68 60.62 -44.64
C GLY A 2 0.39 61.44 -43.93
N CYS A 3 0.90 60.98 -42.77
CA CYS A 3 2.24 61.36 -42.33
C CYS A 3 2.79 60.39 -41.28
N ARG A 4 3.65 59.48 -41.76
CA ARG A 4 4.55 58.65 -40.95
C ARG A 4 5.76 59.50 -40.55
N ARG A 5 6.18 59.46 -39.28
CA ARG A 5 7.58 59.72 -38.90
C ARG A 5 8.13 58.54 -38.11
N LYS A 6 9.25 58.04 -38.64
CA LYS A 6 10.15 57.05 -38.06
C LYS A 6 10.94 57.69 -36.91
N ALA A 7 11.25 56.92 -35.88
CA ALA A 7 12.41 57.14 -35.02
C ALA A 7 13.21 55.83 -34.94
N GLN A 8 14.51 55.96 -35.16
CA GLN A 8 15.51 54.90 -35.21
C GLN A 8 16.11 54.63 -33.81
N ARG A 9 16.37 53.33 -33.60
CA ARG A 9 17.37 52.63 -32.77
C ARG A 9 18.43 53.47 -32.02
N HIS A 10 18.75 53.06 -30.79
CA HIS A 10 20.07 52.50 -30.40
C HIS A 10 20.10 52.03 -28.92
N GLY A 11 20.77 50.89 -28.68
CA GLY A 11 21.45 50.46 -27.44
C GLY A 11 20.58 50.19 -26.20
N ASP A 12 20.84 49.24 -25.31
CA ASP A 12 21.97 48.34 -25.13
C ASP A 12 21.48 47.06 -24.40
N HIS A 13 22.09 45.93 -24.74
CA HIS A 13 21.98 44.68 -24.00
C HIS A 13 22.91 44.71 -22.77
N PRO A 14 22.44 44.38 -21.56
CA PRO A 14 23.28 43.81 -20.54
C PRO A 14 23.02 42.30 -20.42
N LEU A 15 24.04 41.55 -20.86
CA LEU A 15 24.67 40.43 -20.15
C LEU A 15 23.75 39.59 -19.23
N ALA A 16 23.35 38.44 -19.77
CA ALA A 16 22.93 37.29 -18.99
C ALA A 16 24.09 36.83 -18.08
N MET A 17 23.94 37.00 -16.77
CA MET A 17 24.80 36.32 -15.80
C MET A 17 24.36 34.86 -15.69
N ALA A 18 25.16 33.98 -16.29
CA ALA A 18 25.11 32.55 -16.03
C ALA A 18 25.52 32.30 -14.56
N VAL A 19 24.55 32.02 -13.70
CA VAL A 19 24.82 31.43 -12.39
C VAL A 19 25.11 29.96 -12.61
N ALA A 20 26.39 29.60 -12.57
CA ALA A 20 26.83 28.21 -12.48
C ALA A 20 26.27 27.61 -11.19
N ASN A 21 25.53 26.52 -11.31
CA ASN A 21 24.99 25.73 -10.21
C ASN A 21 25.95 24.55 -9.95
N PRO A 22 26.81 24.57 -8.91
CA PRO A 22 27.69 23.44 -8.62
C PRO A 22 26.98 22.54 -7.61
N ASN A 23 26.03 21.74 -8.08
CA ASN A 23 25.55 20.57 -7.35
C ASN A 23 25.42 19.40 -8.32
N VAL A 24 26.56 19.04 -8.92
CA VAL A 24 26.77 17.71 -9.48
C VAL A 24 26.90 16.76 -8.28
N ILE A 25 25.77 16.26 -7.80
CA ILE A 25 25.76 15.07 -6.96
C ILE A 25 26.27 13.95 -7.85
N ALA A 26 27.55 13.60 -7.68
CA ALA A 26 28.14 12.42 -8.27
C ALA A 26 27.25 11.23 -7.93
N LYS A 27 26.59 10.66 -8.94
CA LYS A 27 25.90 9.38 -8.82
C LYS A 27 26.99 8.33 -8.57
N THR A 28 27.23 8.02 -7.30
CA THR A 28 27.89 6.77 -6.94
C THR A 28 27.12 5.64 -7.62
N PRO A 29 27.78 4.78 -8.41
CA PRO A 29 27.13 3.61 -8.97
C PRO A 29 26.65 2.77 -7.78
N SER A 30 25.33 2.73 -7.60
CA SER A 30 24.70 1.82 -6.65
C SER A 30 25.15 0.43 -7.04
N ALA A 31 26.02 -0.15 -6.21
CA ALA A 31 26.44 -1.53 -6.33
C ALA A 31 25.17 -2.37 -6.23
N CYS A 32 24.63 -2.75 -7.39
CA CYS A 32 23.61 -3.76 -7.52
C CYS A 32 24.18 -5.02 -6.88
N LEU A 33 23.91 -5.22 -5.59
CA LEU A 33 24.09 -6.47 -4.89
C LEU A 33 23.35 -7.51 -5.72
N ARG A 34 24.10 -8.23 -6.56
CA ARG A 34 23.64 -9.45 -7.20
C ARG A 34 23.31 -10.40 -6.07
N VAL A 35 22.05 -10.40 -5.63
CA VAL A 35 21.50 -11.45 -4.79
C VAL A 35 21.67 -12.72 -5.61
N ARG A 36 22.69 -13.52 -5.26
CA ARG A 36 22.88 -14.86 -5.83
C ARG A 36 21.55 -15.59 -5.59
N LYS A 37 20.85 -15.93 -6.68
CA LYS A 37 19.71 -16.85 -6.63
C LYS A 37 20.26 -18.15 -6.07
N MET A 38 20.04 -18.41 -4.78
CA MET A 38 20.34 -19.71 -4.23
C MET A 38 19.38 -20.72 -4.88
N PRO A 39 19.88 -21.84 -5.43
CA PRO A 39 19.01 -22.90 -5.91
C PRO A 39 18.27 -23.51 -4.71
N ILE A 40 16.98 -23.22 -4.60
CA ILE A 40 16.09 -23.72 -3.52
C ILE A 40 15.71 -25.20 -3.72
N SER A 41 16.28 -25.89 -4.73
CA SER A 41 15.82 -27.23 -5.13
C SER A 41 16.17 -28.38 -4.18
N ASN A 42 16.87 -28.15 -3.05
CA ASN A 42 17.35 -29.23 -2.17
C ASN A 42 17.12 -29.00 -0.66
N VAL A 43 16.14 -28.18 -0.25
CA VAL A 43 15.81 -28.06 1.19
C VAL A 43 15.10 -29.35 1.63
N LYS A 44 15.80 -30.19 2.42
CA LYS A 44 15.23 -31.42 2.97
C LYS A 44 14.05 -31.08 3.91
N PRO A 45 12.95 -31.87 3.90
CA PRO A 45 11.82 -31.70 4.84
C PRO A 45 12.22 -31.69 6.32
N SER A 46 13.40 -32.20 6.69
CA SER A 46 13.95 -32.14 8.06
C SER A 46 14.47 -30.75 8.48
N GLN A 47 14.40 -29.74 7.62
CA GLN A 47 14.68 -28.32 7.94
C GLN A 47 13.42 -27.45 7.90
N MET A 48 12.22 -28.04 7.97
CA MET A 48 10.98 -27.27 8.03
C MET A 48 10.92 -26.51 9.35
N ALA A 49 10.80 -25.18 9.27
CA ALA A 49 10.63 -24.32 10.43
C ALA A 49 9.50 -24.85 11.33
N SER A 50 9.68 -24.70 12.65
CA SER A 50 8.63 -25.03 13.62
C SER A 50 7.33 -24.33 13.22
N LYS A 51 6.22 -25.07 13.26
CA LYS A 51 4.89 -24.47 13.05
C LYS A 51 4.68 -23.40 14.12
N LEU A 52 4.50 -22.15 13.71
CA LEU A 52 4.11 -21.06 14.59
C LEU A 52 2.58 -20.99 14.62
N ASN A 53 2.01 -20.73 15.79
CA ASN A 53 0.62 -20.28 15.88
C ASN A 53 0.53 -18.81 15.41
N PHE A 54 -0.68 -18.26 15.32
CA PHE A 54 -0.86 -16.91 14.78
C PHE A 54 -0.20 -15.82 15.63
N VAL A 55 -0.31 -15.92 16.96
CA VAL A 55 0.24 -14.95 17.91
C VAL A 55 1.78 -14.96 17.90
N ASP A 56 2.38 -16.14 17.87
CA ASP A 56 3.83 -16.33 17.77
C ASP A 56 4.38 -15.79 16.47
N PHE A 57 3.66 -16.01 15.35
CA PHE A 57 4.02 -15.42 14.06
C PHE A 57 4.03 -13.88 14.14
N CYS A 58 2.98 -13.26 14.69
CA CYS A 58 2.91 -11.80 14.82
C CYS A 58 4.03 -11.26 15.71
N THR A 59 4.30 -11.94 16.83
CA THR A 59 5.35 -11.57 17.79
C THR A 59 6.74 -11.66 17.13
N ALA A 60 7.01 -12.75 16.41
CA ALA A 60 8.26 -12.93 15.66
C ALA A 60 8.44 -11.86 14.57
N ARG A 61 7.37 -11.52 13.83
CA ARG A 61 7.41 -10.45 12.82
C ARG A 61 7.74 -9.09 13.43
N GLN A 62 7.14 -8.76 14.57
CA GLN A 62 7.43 -7.50 15.27
C GLN A 62 8.86 -7.48 15.84
N ALA A 63 9.33 -8.59 16.40
CA ALA A 63 10.71 -8.71 16.87
C ALA A 63 11.72 -8.48 15.74
N ILE A 64 11.49 -9.07 14.55
CA ILE A 64 12.32 -8.85 13.36
C ILE A 64 12.38 -7.37 12.98
N LEU A 65 11.24 -6.66 13.00
CA LEU A 65 11.19 -5.24 12.70
C LEU A 65 12.04 -4.42 13.69
N LEU A 66 11.90 -4.69 14.99
CA LEU A 66 12.66 -4.01 16.03
C LEU A 66 14.17 -4.29 15.92
N ASN A 67 14.55 -5.54 15.67
CA ASN A 67 15.96 -5.92 15.44
C ASN A 67 16.55 -5.21 14.23
N ARG A 68 15.78 -5.08 13.14
CA ARG A 68 16.17 -4.29 11.97
C ARG A 68 16.35 -2.81 12.30
N ARG A 69 15.44 -2.20 13.06
CA ARG A 69 15.54 -0.79 13.49
C ARG A 69 16.75 -0.53 14.39
N LYS A 70 17.17 -1.53 15.18
CA LYS A 70 18.41 -1.50 15.96
C LYS A 70 19.68 -1.62 15.11
N GLY A 71 19.57 -1.85 13.81
CA GLY A 71 20.72 -2.03 12.92
C GLY A 71 21.42 -3.39 13.08
N LEU A 72 20.78 -4.37 13.72
CA LEU A 72 21.35 -5.72 13.83
C LEU A 72 21.49 -6.36 12.44
N PRO A 73 22.51 -7.20 12.22
CA PRO A 73 22.65 -7.92 10.97
C PRO A 73 21.51 -8.96 10.80
N ARG A 74 21.22 -9.31 9.54
CA ARG A 74 20.01 -10.07 9.17
C ARG A 74 19.93 -11.46 9.79
N ASP A 75 21.07 -12.12 9.97
CA ASP A 75 21.22 -13.42 10.63
C ASP A 75 20.88 -13.38 12.13
N GLN A 76 20.85 -12.19 12.73
CA GLN A 76 20.42 -11.96 14.11
C GLN A 76 18.96 -11.53 14.23
N TRP A 77 18.21 -11.38 13.12
CA TRP A 77 16.82 -10.95 13.19
C TRP A 77 15.89 -12.07 13.67
N THR A 78 16.13 -13.30 13.21
CA THR A 78 15.36 -14.50 13.53
C THR A 78 16.14 -15.75 13.14
N THR A 79 15.91 -16.86 13.82
CA THR A 79 16.41 -18.20 13.45
C THR A 79 15.49 -18.92 12.47
N ASP A 80 14.26 -18.43 12.28
CA ASP A 80 13.32 -18.98 11.32
C ASP A 80 13.73 -18.61 9.89
N ASN A 81 14.11 -19.61 9.09
CA ASN A 81 14.60 -19.39 7.73
C ASN A 81 13.53 -18.81 6.79
N ILE A 82 12.24 -19.13 6.99
CA ILE A 82 11.16 -18.57 6.18
C ILE A 82 11.03 -17.09 6.48
N LEU A 83 10.93 -16.71 7.75
CA LEU A 83 10.84 -15.31 8.18
C LEU A 83 12.12 -14.51 7.84
N ALA A 84 13.28 -15.17 7.86
CA ALA A 84 14.55 -14.56 7.48
C ALA A 84 14.64 -14.28 5.98
N THR A 85 14.08 -15.13 5.11
CA THR A 85 14.34 -15.09 3.66
C THR A 85 13.16 -14.60 2.82
N ALA A 86 11.93 -14.94 3.18
CA ALA A 86 10.73 -14.59 2.42
C ALA A 86 10.37 -13.10 2.59
N LYS A 87 9.55 -12.61 1.66
CA LYS A 87 9.11 -11.20 1.64
C LYS A 87 7.74 -11.10 2.29
N PHE A 88 7.73 -10.78 3.57
CA PHE A 88 6.51 -10.44 4.32
C PHE A 88 6.40 -8.93 4.50
N CYS A 89 5.17 -8.43 4.50
CA CYS A 89 4.87 -7.10 5.01
C CYS A 89 5.02 -7.05 6.53
N ASN A 90 5.11 -5.85 7.09
CA ASN A 90 5.10 -5.68 8.54
C ASN A 90 3.67 -5.88 9.08
N ILE A 91 3.55 -6.15 10.38
CA ILE A 91 2.23 -6.27 11.03
C ILE A 91 1.56 -4.91 11.06
N ASP A 92 2.31 -3.88 11.51
CA ASP A 92 1.87 -2.49 11.43
C ASP A 92 1.89 -2.05 9.97
N ARG A 93 0.72 -1.72 9.44
CA ARG A 93 0.60 -1.22 8.08
C ARG A 93 1.29 0.13 7.88
N ARG A 94 1.50 0.94 8.92
CA ARG A 94 2.28 2.21 8.84
C ARG A 94 3.74 1.96 8.48
N ASP A 95 4.24 0.76 8.79
CA ASP A 95 5.60 0.34 8.50
C ASP A 95 5.75 -0.31 7.12
N ASP A 96 4.66 -0.43 6.36
CA ASP A 96 4.74 -0.78 4.94
C ASP A 96 5.25 0.43 4.16
N ALA A 97 6.24 0.20 3.31
CA ALA A 97 6.99 1.29 2.68
C ALA A 97 6.12 2.27 1.87
N VAL A 98 5.09 1.77 1.17
CA VAL A 98 4.15 2.61 0.42
C VAL A 98 3.31 3.48 1.37
N THR A 99 2.83 2.90 2.47
CA THR A 99 2.08 3.64 3.50
C THR A 99 2.96 4.67 4.18
N THR A 100 4.21 4.34 4.52
CA THR A 100 5.16 5.28 5.12
C THR A 100 5.39 6.48 4.19
N GLU A 101 5.64 6.25 2.90
CA GLU A 101 5.83 7.33 1.92
C GLU A 101 4.56 8.18 1.76
N LEU A 102 3.39 7.55 1.69
CA LEU A 102 2.10 8.25 1.65
C LEU A 102 1.93 9.20 2.84
N LEU A 103 2.15 8.70 4.06
CA LEU A 103 1.96 9.50 5.27
C LEU A 103 2.97 10.65 5.36
N ALA A 104 4.21 10.43 4.91
CA ALA A 104 5.22 11.49 4.82
C ALA A 104 4.77 12.62 3.89
N GLU A 105 4.25 12.30 2.70
CA GLU A 105 3.76 13.32 1.76
C GLU A 105 2.50 14.02 2.27
N VAL A 106 1.55 13.30 2.86
CA VAL A 106 0.35 13.89 3.48
C VAL A 106 0.73 14.85 4.61
N GLN A 107 1.75 14.51 5.41
CA GLN A 107 2.26 15.38 6.46
C GLN A 107 3.01 16.60 5.89
N ALA A 108 3.76 16.44 4.79
CA ALA A 108 4.44 17.55 4.14
C ALA A 108 3.48 18.53 3.46
N HIS A 109 2.29 18.07 3.05
CA HIS A 109 1.27 18.87 2.37
C HIS A 109 0.04 19.11 3.27
N VAL A 110 0.27 19.76 4.42
CA VAL A 110 -0.80 20.04 5.41
C VAL A 110 -1.97 20.85 4.84
N HIS A 111 -1.74 21.60 3.77
CA HIS A 111 -2.75 22.41 3.08
C HIS A 111 -3.66 21.60 2.13
N TRP A 112 -3.37 20.32 1.91
CA TRP A 112 -4.22 19.46 1.09
C TRP A 112 -5.57 19.22 1.75
N VAL A 113 -6.62 19.33 0.95
CA VAL A 113 -7.95 18.90 1.38
C VAL A 113 -8.06 17.39 1.20
N LEU A 114 -9.21 16.81 1.58
CA LEU A 114 -9.41 15.36 1.56
C LEU A 114 -9.14 14.76 0.17
N ARG A 115 -9.48 15.49 -0.90
CA ARG A 115 -9.38 15.02 -2.28
C ARG A 115 -7.95 14.67 -2.68
N GLU A 116 -7.00 15.56 -2.44
CA GLU A 116 -5.60 15.33 -2.83
C GLU A 116 -5.00 14.14 -2.06
N LYS A 117 -5.38 13.98 -0.78
CA LYS A 117 -4.95 12.84 0.04
C LYS A 117 -5.49 11.51 -0.50
N VAL A 118 -6.77 11.48 -0.88
CA VAL A 118 -7.40 10.31 -1.52
C VAL A 118 -6.73 10.00 -2.86
N LEU A 119 -6.52 11.02 -3.70
CA LEU A 119 -5.83 10.85 -4.99
C LEU A 119 -4.45 10.26 -4.83
N LEU A 120 -3.65 10.77 -3.88
CA LEU A 120 -2.29 10.25 -3.65
C LEU A 120 -2.32 8.79 -3.21
N ALA A 121 -3.19 8.43 -2.26
CA ALA A 121 -3.32 7.06 -1.78
C ALA A 121 -3.71 6.09 -2.91
N MET A 122 -4.71 6.46 -3.71
CA MET A 122 -5.13 5.68 -4.87
C MET A 122 -3.99 5.57 -5.89
N ALA A 123 -3.40 6.70 -6.32
CA ALA A 123 -2.33 6.73 -7.30
C ALA A 123 -1.13 5.88 -6.89
N LEU A 124 -0.75 5.90 -5.61
CA LEU A 124 0.32 5.06 -5.07
C LEU A 124 0.00 3.57 -5.20
N ARG A 125 -1.22 3.14 -4.85
CA ARG A 125 -1.64 1.73 -4.94
C ARG A 125 -1.83 1.23 -6.37
N PHE A 126 -2.09 2.14 -7.31
CA PHE A 126 -2.08 1.84 -8.74
C PHE A 126 -0.68 1.85 -9.36
N SER A 127 0.22 2.67 -8.81
CA SER A 127 1.61 2.69 -9.24
C SER A 127 2.30 1.37 -8.88
N GLY A 128 3.12 0.84 -9.78
CA GLY A 128 3.96 -0.34 -9.52
C GLY A 128 5.13 -0.06 -8.58
N SER A 129 5.25 1.18 -8.10
CA SER A 129 6.28 1.61 -7.17
C SER A 129 6.01 0.96 -5.81
N ARG A 130 6.85 0.01 -5.42
CA ARG A 130 6.89 -0.45 -4.02
C ARG A 130 7.56 0.58 -3.11
N ARG A 131 8.32 1.53 -3.71
CA ARG A 131 9.04 2.66 -3.08
C ARG A 131 9.39 3.73 -4.11
N GLY A 132 9.49 4.98 -3.65
CA GLY A 132 10.08 6.13 -4.35
C GLY A 132 9.14 6.87 -5.29
N GLY A 133 7.84 6.58 -5.26
CA GLY A 133 6.86 7.19 -6.17
C GLY A 133 6.05 8.33 -5.54
N ALA A 134 5.99 8.42 -4.21
CA ALA A 134 5.05 9.32 -3.54
C ALA A 134 5.32 10.80 -3.84
N ALA A 135 6.57 11.26 -3.69
CA ALA A 135 6.95 12.65 -3.97
C ALA A 135 6.65 13.07 -5.42
N GLN A 136 6.90 12.20 -6.41
CA GLN A 136 6.59 12.48 -7.81
C GLN A 136 5.08 12.62 -8.02
N LEU A 137 4.29 11.71 -7.45
CA LEU A 137 2.82 11.76 -7.53
C LEU A 137 2.25 12.98 -6.80
N ALA A 138 2.80 13.32 -5.65
CA ALA A 138 2.43 14.51 -4.88
C ALA A 138 2.66 15.79 -5.69
N ALA A 139 3.82 15.92 -6.37
CA ALA A 139 4.11 17.05 -7.24
C ALA A 139 3.14 17.16 -8.44
N LEU A 140 2.75 16.03 -9.03
CA LEU A 140 1.75 15.98 -10.10
C LEU A 140 0.36 16.41 -9.60
N ILE A 141 -0.01 16.01 -8.39
CA ILE A 141 -1.27 16.41 -7.76
C ILE A 141 -1.25 17.91 -7.44
N GLU A 142 -0.18 18.41 -6.82
CA GLU A 142 -0.05 19.83 -6.46
C GLU A 142 -0.10 20.75 -7.69
N SER A 143 0.64 20.42 -8.74
CA SER A 143 0.62 21.19 -10.00
C SER A 143 -0.75 21.19 -10.69
N GLY A 144 -1.56 20.14 -10.48
CA GLY A 144 -2.88 19.98 -11.08
C GLY A 144 -4.02 20.69 -10.37
N ARG A 145 -3.82 21.23 -9.17
CA ARG A 145 -4.92 21.79 -8.34
C ARG A 145 -5.71 22.89 -9.05
N ASN A 146 -5.02 23.74 -9.81
CA ASN A 146 -5.63 24.86 -10.54
C ASN A 146 -6.13 24.50 -11.94
N GLU A 147 -5.94 23.25 -12.39
CA GLU A 147 -6.40 22.77 -13.71
C GLU A 147 -7.77 22.08 -13.64
N ARG A 148 -8.33 21.88 -12.44
CA ARG A 148 -9.61 21.18 -12.24
C ARG A 148 -10.77 21.91 -12.94
N GLY A 149 -11.66 21.15 -13.57
CA GLY A 149 -12.88 21.66 -14.20
C GLY A 149 -12.68 22.32 -15.57
N LYS A 150 -11.44 22.44 -16.07
CA LYS A 150 -11.14 23.07 -17.37
C LYS A 150 -11.35 22.15 -18.58
N GLY A 151 -11.90 20.95 -18.38
CA GLY A 151 -12.06 19.92 -19.43
C GLY A 151 -10.74 19.33 -19.96
N THR A 152 -9.60 19.78 -19.45
CA THR A 152 -8.27 19.25 -19.79
C THR A 152 -7.87 18.12 -18.84
N GLN A 153 -7.11 17.16 -19.35
CA GLN A 153 -6.53 16.10 -18.51
C GLN A 153 -5.63 16.71 -17.44
N THR A 154 -5.71 16.25 -16.19
CA THR A 154 -4.84 16.70 -15.09
C THR A 154 -3.38 16.25 -15.34
N PRO A 155 -2.37 16.88 -14.71
CA PRO A 155 -0.99 16.43 -14.82
C PRO A 155 -0.82 14.96 -14.42
N LEU A 156 -1.54 14.51 -13.38
CA LEU A 156 -1.56 13.11 -12.96
C LEU A 156 -2.08 12.18 -14.08
N GLN A 157 -3.21 12.54 -14.72
CA GLN A 157 -3.75 11.79 -15.85
C GLN A 157 -2.79 11.72 -17.03
N ARG A 158 -2.16 12.85 -17.36
CA ARG A 158 -1.14 12.93 -18.42
C ARG A 158 0.05 12.02 -18.11
N ALA A 159 0.57 12.03 -16.89
CA ALA A 159 1.71 11.23 -16.48
C ALA A 159 1.44 9.71 -16.54
N PHE A 160 0.24 9.27 -16.13
CA PHE A 160 -0.18 7.87 -16.31
C PHE A 160 -0.34 7.49 -17.79
N ALA A 161 -0.95 8.37 -18.60
CA ALA A 161 -1.15 8.13 -20.02
C ALA A 161 0.16 8.12 -20.83
N ALA A 162 1.13 8.94 -20.44
CA ALA A 162 2.45 9.10 -21.08
C ALA A 162 3.52 8.14 -20.55
N GLU A 163 3.17 7.23 -19.65
CA GLU A 163 4.09 6.25 -19.06
C GLU A 163 5.16 6.79 -18.11
N GLU A 164 5.03 8.03 -17.66
CA GLU A 164 5.93 8.64 -16.68
C GLU A 164 5.74 8.04 -15.28
N VAL A 165 4.52 7.56 -14.99
CA VAL A 165 4.20 6.75 -13.81
C VAL A 165 4.01 5.30 -14.24
N LYS A 166 4.87 4.42 -13.72
CA LYS A 166 4.77 2.98 -13.99
C LYS A 166 3.61 2.39 -13.20
N CYS A 167 2.65 1.74 -13.86
CA CYS A 167 1.63 0.92 -13.20
C CYS A 167 2.17 -0.48 -12.86
N GLY A 168 1.64 -1.12 -11.83
CA GLY A 168 1.99 -2.50 -11.49
C GLY A 168 1.64 -3.48 -12.62
N HIS A 169 2.63 -4.23 -13.11
CA HIS A 169 2.50 -5.13 -14.27
C HIS A 169 1.42 -6.21 -14.08
N ASN A 170 1.16 -6.62 -12.84
CA ASN A 170 0.27 -7.75 -12.52
C ASN A 170 -1.03 -7.35 -11.81
N THR A 171 -1.19 -6.09 -11.42
CA THR A 171 -2.34 -5.67 -10.57
C THR A 171 -3.52 -5.16 -11.39
N TYR A 172 -3.26 -4.42 -12.48
CA TYR A 172 -4.31 -3.78 -13.30
C TYR A 172 -4.14 -3.90 -14.80
N GLN A 173 -2.92 -4.09 -15.31
CA GLN A 173 -2.64 -4.04 -16.75
C GLN A 173 -3.39 -5.11 -17.56
N LEU A 174 -3.85 -6.19 -16.91
CA LEU A 174 -4.64 -7.24 -17.54
C LEU A 174 -6.12 -6.86 -17.75
N SER A 175 -6.60 -5.77 -17.14
CA SER A 175 -8.03 -5.39 -17.18
C SER A 175 -8.28 -3.93 -17.51
N LEU A 176 -7.32 -3.04 -17.21
CA LEU A 176 -7.40 -1.61 -17.52
C LEU A 176 -6.14 -1.16 -18.26
N ASN A 177 -6.33 -0.38 -19.32
CA ASN A 177 -5.25 0.41 -19.90
C ASN A 177 -4.93 1.62 -19.00
N ARG A 178 -3.79 2.27 -19.24
CA ARG A 178 -3.30 3.34 -18.35
C ARG A 178 -4.21 4.57 -18.31
N LYS A 179 -4.87 4.90 -19.43
CA LYS A 179 -5.88 5.97 -19.47
C LYS A 179 -7.04 5.63 -18.54
N GLN A 180 -7.54 4.40 -18.61
CA GLN A 180 -8.60 3.91 -17.73
C GLN A 180 -8.18 3.94 -16.25
N VAL A 181 -6.94 3.56 -15.92
CA VAL A 181 -6.42 3.67 -14.54
C VAL A 181 -6.52 5.10 -14.03
N SER A 182 -6.06 6.07 -14.83
CA SER A 182 -6.11 7.49 -14.42
C SER A 182 -7.53 8.02 -14.26
N THR A 183 -8.46 7.59 -15.11
CA THR A 183 -9.89 7.90 -14.98
C THR A 183 -10.46 7.32 -13.70
N VAL A 184 -10.19 6.05 -13.41
CA VAL A 184 -10.68 5.39 -12.19
C VAL A 184 -10.18 6.10 -10.93
N ILE A 185 -8.91 6.49 -10.88
CA ILE A 185 -8.34 7.23 -9.74
C ILE A 185 -9.09 8.55 -9.51
N GLU A 186 -9.26 9.36 -10.56
CA GLU A 186 -9.91 10.67 -10.45
C GLU A 186 -11.40 10.55 -10.13
N THR A 187 -12.13 9.66 -10.82
CA THR A 187 -13.55 9.41 -10.57
C THR A 187 -13.81 8.87 -9.17
N ALA A 188 -12.98 7.94 -8.69
CA ALA A 188 -13.12 7.41 -7.33
C ALA A 188 -12.82 8.48 -6.27
N ALA A 189 -11.81 9.33 -6.49
CA ALA A 189 -11.54 10.45 -5.59
C ALA A 189 -12.70 11.47 -5.57
N ASP A 190 -13.25 11.82 -6.74
CA ASP A 190 -14.43 12.71 -6.81
C ASP A 190 -15.66 12.09 -6.12
N ALA A 191 -15.88 10.79 -6.27
CA ALA A 191 -16.98 10.08 -5.61
C ALA A 191 -16.84 10.07 -4.08
N VAL A 192 -15.63 9.87 -3.55
CA VAL A 192 -15.37 9.94 -2.09
C VAL A 192 -15.69 11.34 -1.56
N ILE A 193 -15.31 12.38 -2.29
CA ILE A 193 -15.60 13.76 -1.88
C ILE A 193 -17.09 14.05 -1.93
N ALA A 194 -17.77 13.68 -3.01
CA ALA A 194 -19.21 13.85 -3.12
C ALA A 194 -19.97 13.11 -2.00
N TYR A 195 -19.54 11.91 -1.63
CA TYR A 195 -20.09 11.18 -0.50
C TYR A 195 -19.90 11.96 0.80
N VAL A 196 -18.68 12.43 1.09
CA VAL A 196 -18.38 13.12 2.36
C VAL A 196 -19.09 14.48 2.46
N GLU A 197 -19.23 15.20 1.34
CA GLU A 197 -19.98 16.45 1.29
C GLU A 197 -21.49 16.24 1.51
N THR A 198 -22.03 15.10 1.05
CA THR A 198 -23.47 14.80 1.15
C THR A 198 -23.85 14.19 2.50
N ASN A 199 -23.04 13.24 2.99
CA ASN A 199 -23.38 12.41 4.15
C ASN A 199 -22.57 12.78 5.41
N GLY A 200 -21.57 13.65 5.28
CA GLY A 200 -20.57 13.89 6.31
C GLY A 200 -19.43 12.88 6.28
N PRO A 201 -18.53 12.89 7.29
CA PRO A 201 -17.48 11.90 7.42
C PRO A 201 -18.06 10.47 7.45
N PHE A 202 -17.31 9.50 6.91
CA PHE A 202 -17.66 8.08 7.02
C PHE A 202 -17.89 7.69 8.48
N ALA A 203 -18.88 6.83 8.71
CA ALA A 203 -19.25 6.42 10.07
C ALA A 203 -18.12 5.67 10.77
N ASP A 204 -17.40 4.84 10.00
CA ASP A 204 -16.20 4.14 10.44
C ASP A 204 -15.24 3.83 9.28
N VAL A 205 -14.12 3.17 9.61
CA VAL A 205 -13.10 2.76 8.62
C VAL A 205 -13.63 1.68 7.67
N LEU A 206 -14.61 0.88 8.10
CA LEU A 206 -15.17 -0.20 7.29
C LEU A 206 -16.04 0.38 6.19
N ASP A 207 -16.91 1.33 6.52
CA ASP A 207 -17.74 2.08 5.60
C ASP A 207 -16.89 2.84 4.56
N ALA A 208 -15.88 3.57 5.04
CA ALA A 208 -14.91 4.22 4.14
C ALA A 208 -14.21 3.23 3.21
N SER A 209 -13.77 2.09 3.77
CA SER A 209 -13.09 1.06 3.03
C SER A 209 -14.00 0.44 1.96
N ASP A 210 -15.24 0.13 2.31
CA ASP A 210 -16.22 -0.49 1.43
C ASP A 210 -16.58 0.44 0.28
N PHE A 211 -16.84 1.70 0.59
CA PHE A 211 -17.13 2.72 -0.41
C PHE A 211 -15.95 2.91 -1.37
N VAL A 212 -14.75 3.15 -0.86
CA VAL A 212 -13.54 3.31 -1.69
C VAL A 212 -13.29 2.06 -2.54
N ALA A 213 -13.47 0.87 -1.95
CA ALA A 213 -13.28 -0.38 -2.67
C ALA A 213 -14.30 -0.54 -3.81
N GLU A 214 -15.56 -0.17 -3.60
CA GLU A 214 -16.59 -0.14 -4.62
C GLU A 214 -16.22 0.80 -5.77
N GLN A 215 -15.84 2.05 -5.46
CA GLN A 215 -15.49 3.05 -6.48
C GLN A 215 -14.25 2.68 -7.30
N MET A 216 -13.31 1.93 -6.72
CA MET A 216 -12.10 1.48 -7.41
C MET A 216 -12.26 0.13 -8.12
N THR A 217 -13.36 -0.59 -7.88
CA THR A 217 -13.57 -1.93 -8.45
C THR A 217 -14.18 -1.85 -9.85
N VAL A 218 -13.36 -2.13 -10.87
CA VAL A 218 -13.83 -2.25 -12.25
C VAL A 218 -13.92 -3.72 -12.66
N GLY A 219 -15.13 -4.19 -12.96
CA GLY A 219 -15.37 -5.58 -13.37
C GLY A 219 -15.15 -6.60 -12.25
N LYS A 220 -14.60 -7.77 -12.58
CA LYS A 220 -14.42 -8.89 -11.61
C LYS A 220 -13.12 -8.80 -10.79
N ARG A 221 -12.22 -7.85 -11.08
CA ARG A 221 -10.94 -7.65 -10.39
C ARG A 221 -10.54 -6.18 -10.53
N PRO A 222 -10.34 -5.47 -9.42
CA PRO A 222 -9.09 -5.56 -8.66
C PRO A 222 -9.29 -5.24 -7.15
N GLN A 223 -9.83 -6.19 -6.39
CA GLN A 223 -10.15 -6.01 -4.97
C GLN A 223 -8.92 -5.69 -4.10
N PHE A 224 -7.71 -6.09 -4.49
CA PHE A 224 -6.53 -5.92 -3.65
C PHE A 224 -6.12 -4.46 -3.48
N SER A 225 -5.71 -3.76 -4.54
CA SER A 225 -5.22 -2.38 -4.38
C SER A 225 -6.32 -1.38 -4.04
N ALA A 226 -7.58 -1.72 -4.35
CA ALA A 226 -8.75 -1.04 -3.84
C ALA A 226 -8.83 -1.13 -2.30
N ASN A 227 -8.76 -2.35 -1.74
CA ASN A 227 -8.70 -2.56 -0.29
C ASN A 227 -7.47 -1.90 0.34
N GLU A 228 -6.32 -1.91 -0.35
CA GLU A 228 -5.11 -1.28 0.17
C GLU A 228 -5.22 0.26 0.21
N ALA A 229 -5.84 0.87 -0.79
CA ALA A 229 -6.09 2.32 -0.79
C ALA A 229 -7.13 2.72 0.27
N ALA A 230 -8.17 1.89 0.43
CA ALA A 230 -9.15 2.00 1.50
C ALA A 230 -8.52 1.97 2.90
N LYS A 231 -7.63 1.00 3.16
CA LYS A 231 -6.89 0.93 4.42
C LYS A 231 -5.99 2.15 4.64
N ASP A 232 -5.40 2.68 3.58
CA ASP A 232 -4.58 3.88 3.66
C ASP A 232 -5.40 5.12 4.01
N PHE A 233 -6.62 5.21 3.45
CA PHE A 233 -7.57 6.28 3.75
C PHE A 233 -7.88 6.38 5.24
N ALA A 234 -7.94 5.23 5.95
CA ALA A 234 -8.12 5.20 7.39
C ALA A 234 -7.09 6.03 8.18
N TYR A 235 -5.90 6.31 7.62
CA TYR A 235 -4.87 7.10 8.29
C TYR A 235 -5.03 8.60 8.22
N PHE A 236 -5.80 9.11 7.27
CA PHE A 236 -5.97 10.56 7.08
C PHE A 236 -7.43 10.96 6.85
N ALA A 237 -8.37 10.02 7.01
CA ALA A 237 -9.80 10.30 7.04
C ALA A 237 -10.12 11.25 8.21
N PRO A 238 -10.90 12.32 7.97
CA PRO A 238 -11.44 13.16 9.03
C PRO A 238 -12.21 12.28 10.02
N GLY A 239 -11.90 12.39 11.32
CA GLY A 239 -12.62 11.66 12.37
C GLY A 239 -11.93 10.41 12.93
N ARG A 240 -10.82 9.92 12.34
CA ARG A 240 -10.09 8.77 12.91
C ARG A 240 -9.61 9.01 14.35
N LEU A 241 -9.31 10.27 14.70
CA LEU A 241 -8.93 10.65 16.07
C LEU A 241 -10.07 10.46 17.10
N MET A 242 -11.31 10.22 16.66
CA MET A 242 -12.48 10.11 17.53
C MET A 242 -13.10 8.71 17.59
N LEU A 243 -12.70 7.77 16.73
CA LEU A 243 -13.25 6.43 16.73
C LEU A 243 -12.44 5.49 17.64
N PRO A 244 -13.09 4.62 18.43
CA PRO A 244 -12.38 3.59 19.18
C PRO A 244 -11.64 2.65 18.22
N ALA A 245 -10.44 2.19 18.59
CA ALA A 245 -9.62 1.30 17.76
C ALA A 245 -10.34 0.02 17.29
N SER A 246 -11.38 -0.43 18.01
CA SER A 246 -12.24 -1.54 17.59
C SER A 246 -13.02 -1.27 16.29
N HIS A 247 -13.22 -0.01 15.93
CA HIS A 247 -13.94 0.43 14.72
C HIS A 247 -13.00 0.64 13.52
N HIS A 248 -11.69 0.44 13.68
CA HIS A 248 -10.73 0.52 12.58
C HIS A 248 -10.67 -0.78 11.77
N ARG A 249 -11.82 -1.26 11.29
CA ARG A 249 -11.90 -2.54 10.58
C ARG A 249 -12.07 -2.33 9.08
N CYS A 250 -11.52 -3.24 8.28
CA CYS A 250 -11.81 -3.36 6.86
C CYS A 250 -12.34 -4.77 6.56
N ARG A 251 -13.00 -4.95 5.41
CA ARG A 251 -13.39 -6.30 4.94
C ARG A 251 -12.14 -7.14 4.71
N LEU A 252 -12.14 -8.36 5.27
CA LEU A 252 -11.06 -9.30 5.05
C LEU A 252 -10.87 -9.58 3.55
N GLY A 253 -9.71 -9.21 3.02
CA GLY A 253 -9.29 -9.63 1.69
C GLY A 253 -9.13 -11.17 1.59
N PRO A 254 -9.07 -11.74 0.37
CA PRO A 254 -8.97 -13.19 0.18
C PRO A 254 -7.80 -13.86 0.93
N GLY A 255 -6.65 -13.19 1.01
CA GLY A 255 -5.48 -13.67 1.75
C GLY A 255 -5.73 -13.72 3.27
N ALA A 256 -6.35 -12.68 3.82
CA ALA A 256 -6.70 -12.62 5.24
C ALA A 256 -7.79 -13.64 5.60
N LYS A 257 -8.79 -13.84 4.75
CA LYS A 257 -9.80 -14.91 4.92
C LYS A 257 -9.18 -16.30 4.97
N LYS A 258 -8.23 -16.57 4.08
CA LYS A 258 -7.47 -17.83 4.10
C LYS A 258 -6.63 -17.95 5.37
N GLY A 259 -5.99 -16.87 5.80
CA GLY A 259 -5.28 -16.80 7.08
C GLY A 259 -6.20 -17.18 8.24
N LEU A 260 -7.39 -16.58 8.30
CA LEU A 260 -8.36 -16.84 9.35
C LEU A 260 -8.83 -18.30 9.35
N GLN A 261 -9.04 -18.91 8.18
CA GLN A 261 -9.37 -20.33 8.08
C GLN A 261 -8.24 -21.22 8.62
N LEU A 262 -6.98 -20.87 8.38
CA LEU A 262 -5.83 -21.59 8.94
C LEU A 262 -5.82 -21.47 10.46
N VAL A 263 -5.99 -20.27 11.02
CA VAL A 263 -6.06 -20.05 12.46
C VAL A 263 -7.24 -20.82 13.08
N ARG A 264 -8.42 -20.81 12.46
CA ARG A 264 -9.57 -21.62 12.92
C ARG A 264 -9.27 -23.12 12.92
N ALA A 265 -8.52 -23.60 11.93
CA ALA A 265 -8.17 -25.01 11.86
C ALA A 265 -7.12 -25.41 12.91
N SER A 266 -6.18 -24.52 13.24
CA SER A 266 -5.09 -24.80 14.20
C SER A 266 -5.45 -24.49 15.66
N GLU A 267 -6.17 -23.39 15.88
CA GLU A 267 -6.33 -22.72 17.19
C GLU A 267 -7.82 -22.42 17.48
N GLY A 268 -8.74 -22.88 16.63
CA GLY A 268 -10.13 -22.45 16.67
C GLY A 268 -10.89 -22.82 17.93
N ASP A 269 -10.56 -23.93 18.58
CA ASP A 269 -11.19 -24.34 19.84
C ASP A 269 -10.63 -23.54 21.02
N ASP A 270 -9.31 -23.44 21.12
CA ASP A 270 -8.61 -22.72 22.19
C ASP A 270 -9.02 -21.24 22.24
N LEU A 271 -9.20 -20.63 21.07
CA LEU A 271 -9.60 -19.23 20.93
C LEU A 271 -11.12 -19.03 20.92
N GLY A 272 -11.92 -20.10 20.93
CA GLY A 272 -13.38 -20.03 20.80
C GLY A 272 -13.87 -19.46 19.45
N ILE A 273 -13.03 -19.45 18.41
CA ILE A 273 -13.33 -18.83 17.12
C ILE A 273 -13.78 -19.82 16.02
N ARG A 274 -13.79 -21.13 16.29
CA ARG A 274 -14.06 -22.17 15.29
C ARG A 274 -15.37 -21.94 14.51
N CYS A 275 -16.44 -21.58 15.21
CA CYS A 275 -17.80 -21.47 14.66
C CYS A 275 -18.36 -20.04 14.69
N CYS A 276 -17.55 -19.04 15.04
CA CYS A 276 -18.02 -17.66 15.14
C CYS A 276 -18.02 -16.92 13.79
N THR A 277 -18.60 -15.72 13.77
CA THR A 277 -18.53 -14.83 12.60
C THR A 277 -17.10 -14.38 12.33
N GLU A 278 -16.80 -13.89 11.11
CA GLU A 278 -15.47 -13.32 10.82
C GLU A 278 -15.13 -12.17 11.79
N ASP A 279 -16.14 -11.40 12.17
CA ASP A 279 -16.08 -10.24 13.07
C ASP A 279 -15.67 -10.63 14.48
N ALA A 280 -16.37 -11.61 15.05
CA ALA A 280 -16.05 -12.15 16.37
C ALA A 280 -14.65 -12.75 16.39
N ALA A 281 -14.25 -13.45 15.32
CA ALA A 281 -12.93 -14.05 15.23
C ALA A 281 -11.81 -13.00 15.18
N VAL A 282 -11.95 -11.97 14.34
CA VAL A 282 -10.98 -10.87 14.26
C VAL A 282 -10.88 -10.13 15.59
N THR A 283 -12.01 -9.92 16.27
CA THR A 283 -12.04 -9.28 17.60
C THR A 283 -11.33 -10.12 18.65
N ALA A 284 -11.55 -11.44 18.67
CA ALA A 284 -10.85 -12.34 19.58
C ALA A 284 -9.33 -12.34 19.32
N LEU A 285 -8.90 -12.46 18.06
CA LEU A 285 -7.48 -12.40 17.69
C LEU A 285 -6.85 -11.05 18.05
N TRP A 286 -7.58 -9.95 17.86
CA TRP A 286 -7.12 -8.62 18.26
C TRP A 286 -6.87 -8.54 19.76
N LEU A 287 -7.80 -9.05 20.58
CA LEU A 287 -7.64 -9.08 22.04
C LEU A 287 -6.44 -9.93 22.46
N GLU A 288 -6.25 -11.11 21.86
CA GLU A 288 -5.08 -11.97 22.11
C GLU A 288 -3.77 -11.27 21.77
N LEU A 289 -3.67 -10.64 20.59
CA LEU A 289 -2.46 -9.91 20.20
C LEU A 289 -2.18 -8.75 21.16
N ARG A 290 -3.21 -8.04 21.63
CA ARG A 290 -3.02 -6.95 22.59
C ARG A 290 -2.63 -7.42 23.99
N GLY A 291 -2.92 -8.67 24.33
CA GLY A 291 -2.42 -9.33 25.54
C GLY A 291 -0.89 -9.52 25.52
N VAL A 292 -0.25 -9.49 24.35
CA VAL A 292 1.21 -9.58 24.21
C VAL A 292 1.82 -8.18 24.31
N PRO A 293 2.74 -7.91 25.28
CA PRO A 293 3.30 -6.56 25.48
C PRO A 293 3.95 -5.95 24.22
N LEU A 294 4.58 -6.77 23.38
CA LEU A 294 5.23 -6.32 22.14
C LEU A 294 4.23 -5.86 21.06
N LEU A 295 2.96 -6.25 21.20
CA LEU A 295 1.88 -6.08 20.24
C LEU A 295 0.67 -5.33 20.84
N ALA A 296 0.80 -4.75 22.04
CA ALA A 296 -0.28 -4.01 22.71
C ALA A 296 -0.84 -2.82 21.89
N TRP A 297 -0.08 -2.36 20.89
CA TRP A 297 -0.42 -1.28 19.95
C TRP A 297 -1.28 -1.72 18.76
N VAL A 298 -1.44 -3.03 18.54
CA VAL A 298 -2.13 -3.59 17.36
C VAL A 298 -3.60 -3.13 17.32
N GLU A 299 -4.02 -2.62 16.17
CA GLU A 299 -5.42 -2.30 15.86
C GLU A 299 -6.08 -3.41 15.06
N THR A 300 -7.40 -3.38 14.90
CA THR A 300 -8.14 -4.41 14.15
C THR A 300 -7.74 -4.46 12.66
N ILE A 301 -7.35 -3.32 12.06
CA ILE A 301 -6.81 -3.25 10.69
C ILE A 301 -5.49 -4.04 10.54
N ASP A 302 -4.65 -4.05 11.58
CA ASP A 302 -3.36 -4.75 11.58
C ASP A 302 -3.57 -6.26 11.69
N VAL A 303 -4.66 -6.71 12.33
CA VAL A 303 -5.03 -8.15 12.38
C VAL A 303 -5.31 -8.68 10.99
N GLU A 304 -6.02 -7.92 10.13
CA GLU A 304 -6.25 -8.34 8.75
C GLU A 304 -4.94 -8.49 7.98
N GLN A 305 -4.05 -7.51 8.11
CA GLN A 305 -2.74 -7.53 7.48
C GLN A 305 -1.93 -8.75 7.96
N ALA A 306 -1.90 -8.97 9.27
CA ALA A 306 -1.25 -10.11 9.89
C ALA A 306 -1.79 -11.44 9.38
N LEU A 307 -3.12 -11.61 9.28
CA LEU A 307 -3.74 -12.82 8.75
C LEU A 307 -3.33 -13.10 7.30
N CYS A 308 -3.25 -12.05 6.47
CA CYS A 308 -2.78 -12.17 5.09
C CYS A 308 -1.33 -12.66 5.03
N GLU A 309 -0.45 -12.08 5.84
CA GLU A 309 0.96 -12.49 5.92
C GLU A 309 1.14 -13.88 6.54
N PHE A 310 0.32 -14.24 7.53
CA PHE A 310 0.32 -15.58 8.14
C PHE A 310 -0.08 -16.65 7.12
N SER A 311 -1.10 -16.39 6.30
CA SER A 311 -1.46 -17.32 5.21
C SER A 311 -0.32 -17.52 4.22
N LYS A 312 0.49 -16.48 3.94
CA LYS A 312 1.67 -16.61 3.09
C LYS A 312 2.73 -17.44 3.79
N TYR A 313 3.00 -17.18 5.08
CA TYR A 313 3.96 -17.93 5.88
C TYR A 313 3.65 -19.42 5.89
N GLU A 314 2.41 -19.81 6.19
CA GLU A 314 1.98 -21.20 6.17
C GLU A 314 2.09 -21.82 4.78
N ALA A 315 1.84 -21.05 3.71
CA ALA A 315 2.05 -21.53 2.35
C ALA A 315 3.54 -21.78 2.02
N TYR A 316 4.45 -20.90 2.46
CA TYR A 316 5.90 -21.12 2.36
C TYR A 316 6.32 -22.36 3.17
N ARG A 317 5.80 -22.49 4.39
CA ARG A 317 6.09 -23.62 5.28
C ARG A 317 5.66 -24.93 4.65
N LEU A 318 4.39 -25.05 4.24
CA LEU A 318 3.82 -26.30 3.74
C LEU A 318 4.34 -26.71 2.36
N ASN A 319 4.50 -25.75 1.44
CA ASN A 319 4.71 -26.05 0.02
C ASN A 319 6.11 -25.66 -0.48
N GLY A 320 6.97 -25.10 0.37
CA GLY A 320 8.32 -24.67 -0.01
C GLY A 320 8.34 -23.68 -1.17
N ILE A 321 7.27 -22.90 -1.37
CA ILE A 321 7.11 -22.06 -2.57
C ILE A 321 8.27 -21.08 -2.63
N SER A 322 9.13 -21.22 -3.63
CA SER A 322 10.16 -20.23 -3.95
C SER A 322 9.49 -18.87 -4.19
N ALA A 323 10.06 -17.79 -3.64
CA ALA A 323 9.66 -16.41 -3.85
C ALA A 323 9.57 -15.97 -5.34
N SER A 324 9.96 -16.84 -6.28
CA SER A 324 9.89 -16.65 -7.73
C SER A 324 8.66 -17.25 -8.42
N LYS A 325 7.84 -18.09 -7.76
CA LYS A 325 6.62 -18.61 -8.40
C LYS A 325 5.46 -17.66 -8.12
N THR A 326 5.01 -16.95 -9.17
CA THR A 326 3.77 -16.18 -9.14
C THR A 326 2.63 -17.09 -8.69
N PHE A 327 1.91 -16.69 -7.65
CA PHE A 327 0.71 -17.38 -7.19
C PHE A 327 -0.32 -17.39 -8.34
N ILE A 328 -0.64 -18.57 -8.86
CA ILE A 328 -1.75 -18.77 -9.77
C ILE A 328 -2.92 -19.26 -8.90
N PRO A 329 -4.00 -18.48 -8.74
CA PRO A 329 -5.17 -18.96 -8.02
C PRO A 329 -5.65 -20.24 -8.68
N ALA A 330 -5.86 -21.30 -7.89
CA ALA A 330 -6.60 -22.45 -8.35
C ALA A 330 -8.00 -21.95 -8.70
N TYR A 331 -8.28 -21.74 -10.00
CA TYR A 331 -9.64 -21.49 -10.44
C TYR A 331 -10.49 -22.66 -9.97
N SER A 332 -11.61 -22.32 -9.35
CA SER A 332 -12.65 -23.23 -8.88
C SER A 332 -12.78 -24.44 -9.80
N THR A 333 -12.33 -25.61 -9.34
CA THR A 333 -12.96 -26.85 -9.78
C THR A 333 -14.41 -26.71 -9.36
N ARG A 334 -15.28 -26.37 -10.33
CA ARG A 334 -16.72 -26.57 -10.14
C ARG A 334 -16.87 -28.03 -9.75
N CYS A 335 -17.42 -28.30 -8.57
CA CYS A 335 -18.06 -29.59 -8.34
C CYS A 335 -19.06 -29.77 -9.48
N LYS A 336 -18.84 -30.82 -10.28
CA LYS A 336 -19.90 -31.40 -11.09
C LYS A 336 -20.83 -32.16 -10.16
#